data_AF-A0A954PJN6-F1
#
_entry.id   AF-A0A954PJN6-F1
#
_cell.length_a   1.000
_cell.length_b   1.000
_cell.length_c   1.000
_cell.angle_alpha   90.00
_cell.angle_beta   90.00
_cell.angle_gamma   90.00
#
_symmetry.space_group_name_H-M   'P 1'
#
loop_
_entity.id
_entity.type
_entity.pdbx_description
1 polymer ?
#
loop_
_entity_poly.entity_id
_entity_poly.type
_entity_poly.pdbx_seq_one_letter_code
_entity_poly.pdbx_strand_id
1 'polypeptide(L)' 'MTAEEHEQLRTNIWDHIYRSGPQSVGQLAEQMQLSPQMVVGLVDHAWFSIHDEVVEIATDGE' A
#
# COMPACT_ATOMS: atom_id res chain seq x y z
N MET A 1 3.88 0.72 -18.02
CA MET A 1 2.90 0.07 -17.14
C MET A 1 1.51 0.33 -17.72
N THR A 2 0.76 -0.72 -18.02
CA THR A 2 -0.63 -0.62 -18.47
C THR A 2 -1.55 -0.35 -17.27
N ALA A 3 -2.80 0.04 -17.55
CA ALA A 3 -3.80 0.25 -16.49
C ALA A 3 -4.05 -1.06 -15.69
N GLU A 4 -4.05 -2.20 -16.37
CA GLU A 4 -4.20 -3.53 -15.75
C GLU A 4 -3.04 -3.87 -14.82
N GLU A 5 -1.79 -3.61 -15.22
CA GLU A 5 -0.63 -3.82 -14.36
C GLU A 5 -0.68 -2.94 -13.10
N HIS A 6 -1.15 -1.70 -13.23
CA HIS A 6 -1.32 -0.79 -12.11
C HIS A 6 -2.38 -1.27 -11.12
N GLU A 7 -3.51 -1.75 -11.62
CA GLU A 7 -4.60 -2.26 -10.79
C GLU A 7 -4.23 -3.58 -10.09
N GLN A 8 -3.49 -4.44 -10.77
CA GLN A 8 -2.96 -5.68 -10.21
C GLN A 8 -1.96 -5.39 -9.08
N LEU A 9 -1.01 -4.46 -9.29
CA LEU A 9 -0.05 -4.05 -8.27
C LEU A 9 -0.77 -3.46 -7.05
N ARG A 10 -1.75 -2.59 -7.27
CA ARG A 10 -2.56 -2.02 -6.19
C ARG A 10 -3.22 -3.12 -5.36
N THR A 11 -3.88 -4.06 -6.02
CA THR A 11 -4.57 -5.18 -5.37
C THR A 11 -3.60 -6.04 -4.55
N ASN A 12 -2.40 -6.29 -5.09
CA ASN A 12 -1.38 -7.07 -4.40
C ASN A 12 -0.87 -6.37 -3.13
N ILE A 13 -0.63 -5.04 -3.18
CA ILE A 13 -0.22 -4.28 -1.99
C ILE A 13 -1.32 -4.31 -0.92
N TRP A 14 -2.57 -4.13 -1.34
CA TRP A 14 -3.71 -4.12 -0.44
C TRP A 14 -3.91 -5.47 0.25
N ASP A 15 -3.87 -6.58 -0.49
CA ASP A 15 -3.95 -7.93 0.07
C ASP A 15 -2.76 -8.22 1.00
N HIS A 16 -1.58 -7.71 0.67
CA HIS A 16 -0.40 -7.86 1.52
C HIS A 16 -0.57 -7.16 2.87
N ILE A 17 -0.95 -5.88 2.88
CA ILE A 17 -1.18 -5.11 4.13
C ILE A 17 -2.32 -5.76 4.94
N TYR A 18 -3.36 -6.25 4.27
CA TYR A 18 -4.47 -6.94 4.94
C TYR A 18 -4.05 -8.23 5.64
N ARG A 19 -3.12 -9.01 5.06
CA ARG A 19 -2.65 -10.28 5.65
C ARG A 19 -1.51 -10.09 6.65
N SER A 20 -0.58 -9.21 6.35
CA SER A 20 0.65 -8.98 7.13
C SER A 20 0.45 -7.94 8.24
N GLY A 21 -0.56 -7.07 8.11
CA GLY A 21 -0.79 -5.94 9.00
C GLY A 21 -0.02 -4.68 8.56
N PRO A 22 0.08 -3.67 9.45
CA PRO A 22 0.74 -2.41 9.17
C PRO A 22 2.21 -2.59 8.77
N GLN A 23 2.63 -1.94 7.69
CA GLN A 23 4.00 -2.01 7.19
C GLN A 23 4.50 -0.69 6.67
N SER A 24 5.81 -0.48 6.77
CA SER A 24 6.44 0.72 6.24
C SER A 24 6.44 0.76 4.71
N VAL A 25 6.22 1.96 4.16
CA VAL A 25 6.27 2.26 2.72
C VAL A 25 7.60 1.78 2.14
N GLY A 26 8.72 1.98 2.85
CA GLY A 26 10.04 1.50 2.44
C GLY A 26 10.10 -0.03 2.31
N GLN A 27 9.55 -0.78 3.27
CA GLN A 27 9.52 -2.24 3.19
C GLN A 27 8.65 -2.74 2.03
N LEU A 28 7.48 -2.13 1.83
CA LEU A 28 6.60 -2.45 0.71
C LEU A 28 7.28 -2.14 -0.64
N ALA A 29 7.99 -1.01 -0.72
CA ALA A 29 8.76 -0.62 -1.88
C ALA A 29 9.86 -1.64 -2.21
N GLU A 30 10.64 -2.08 -1.21
CA GLU A 30 11.67 -3.10 -1.39
C GLU A 30 11.08 -4.46 -1.78
N GLN A 31 10.04 -4.92 -1.09
CA GLN A 31 9.41 -6.22 -1.36
C GLN A 31 8.79 -6.30 -2.75
N MET A 32 8.19 -5.21 -3.21
CA MET A 32 7.55 -5.14 -4.52
C MET A 32 8.45 -4.59 -5.62
N GLN A 33 9.70 -4.25 -5.30
CA GLN A 33 10.64 -3.60 -6.22
C GLN A 33 10.08 -2.33 -6.85
N LEU A 34 9.33 -1.56 -6.06
CA LEU A 34 8.69 -0.31 -6.45
C LEU A 34 9.41 0.88 -5.82
N SER A 35 9.15 2.07 -6.35
CA SER A 35 9.57 3.31 -5.71
C SER A 35 8.65 3.62 -4.51
N PRO A 36 9.16 4.18 -3.39
CA PRO A 36 8.34 4.58 -2.26
C PRO A 36 7.18 5.50 -2.63
N GLN A 37 7.43 6.46 -3.54
CA GLN A 37 6.39 7.38 -4.05
C GLN A 37 5.26 6.64 -4.78
N MET A 38 5.58 5.54 -5.46
CA MET A 38 4.61 4.74 -6.19
C MET A 38 3.77 3.91 -5.23
N VAL A 39 4.37 3.36 -4.18
CA VAL A 39 3.64 2.69 -3.09
C VAL A 39 2.65 3.66 -2.46
N VAL A 40 3.10 4.87 -2.10
CA VAL A 40 2.22 5.92 -1.55
C VAL A 40 1.04 6.18 -2.49
N GLY A 41 1.27 6.37 -3.79
CA GLY A 41 0.18 6.58 -4.75
C GLY A 41 -0.76 5.38 -4.93
N LEU A 42 -0.30 4.15 -4.68
CA LEU A 42 -1.12 2.93 -4.73
C LEU A 42 -1.93 2.72 -3.45
N VAL A 43 -1.43 3.20 -2.31
CA VAL A 43 -2.11 3.12 -1.00
C VAL A 43 -2.84 4.41 -0.62
N ASP A 44 -2.78 5.46 -1.45
CA ASP A 44 -3.55 6.70 -1.33
C ASP A 44 -5.04 6.44 -1.63
N HIS A 45 -5.68 5.71 -0.73
CA HIS A 45 -7.08 5.34 -0.80
C HIS A 45 -7.67 5.41 0.60
N ALA A 46 -8.97 5.73 0.70
CA ALA A 46 -9.69 5.87 1.98
C ALA A 46 -9.67 4.61 2.88
N TRP A 47 -9.14 3.49 2.39
CA TRP A 47 -9.00 2.24 3.15
C TRP A 47 -7.67 2.11 3.86
N PHE A 48 -6.71 2.98 3.56
CA PHE A 48 -5.39 2.97 4.18
C PHE A 48 -5.07 4.34 4.75
N SER A 49 -4.38 4.35 5.88
CA SER A 49 -3.80 5.56 6.45
C SER A 49 -2.29 5.40 6.47
N ILE A 50 -1.59 6.50 6.23
CA ILE A 50 -0.13 6.55 6.28
C ILE A 50 0.27 7.42 7.46
N HIS A 51 0.86 6.81 8.49
CA HIS A 51 1.38 7.48 9.68
C HIS A 51 2.87 7.15 9.82
N ASP A 52 3.73 8.17 9.94
CA ASP A 52 5.19 7.97 10.07
C ASP A 52 5.78 6.99 9.04
N GLU A 53 5.36 7.12 7.78
CA GLU A 53 5.76 6.23 6.67
C GLU A 53 5.31 4.76 6.84
N VAL A 54 4.40 4.46 7.77
CA VAL A 54 3.75 3.17 7.95
C VAL A 54 2.36 3.23 7.35
N VAL A 55 2.08 2.28 6.44
CA VAL A 55 0.77 2.06 5.86
C VAL A 55 0.01 1.08 6.74
N GLU A 56 -1.15 1.50 7.21
CA GLU A 56 -2.08 0.69 7.99
C GLU A 56 -3.47 0.72 7.35
N ILE A 57 -4.29 -0.28 7.63
CA ILE A 57 -5.71 -0.24 7.23
C ILE A 57 -6.37 0.85 8.06
N ALA A 58 -7.00 1.80 7.38
CA ALA A 58 -7.85 2.80 8.02
C ALA A 58 -8.95 2.03 8.76
N THR A 59 -8.80 1.93 10.07
CA THR A 59 -9.88 1.48 10.93
C THR A 59 -10.85 2.65 10.98
N ASP A 60 -11.86 2.59 10.11
CA ASP A 60 -13.01 3.49 10.19
C ASP A 60 -13.60 3.29 11.59
N GLY A 61 -13.25 4.20 12.49
CA GLY A 61 -13.75 4.22 13.85
C GLY A 61 -15.19 4.69 13.81
N GLU A 62 -16.10 3.76 14.12
CA GLU A 62 -17.47 3.93 14.66
C GLU A 62 -18.26 5.21 14.34
#